data_AF-A0A6G9SAA9-F1
#
_entry.id   AF-A0A6G9SAA9-F1
#
_cell.length_a   1.000
_cell.length_b   1.000
_cell.length_c   1.000
_cell.angle_alpha   90.00
_cell.angle_beta   90.00
_cell.angle_gamma   90.00
#
_symmetry.space_group_name_H-M   'P 1'
#
loop_
_entity.id
_entity.type
_entity.pdbx_description
1 polymer ?
#
loop_
_entity_poly.entity_id
_entity_poly.type
_entity_poly.pdbx_seq_one_letter_code
_entity_poly.pdbx_strand_id
1 'polypeptide(L)'
;MISTNQFASINFAQILLQPLRQQLTSLKIENCRLARFICKMIPASCPFEREIKFCDRTLLHIPPLCKLNPFYEQLVDLRFRALSYLADELGEDVTIYC
;
A
#
# COMPACT_ATOMS: atom_id res chain seq x y z
N MET A 1 -22.00 -37.05 4.22
CA MET A 1 -22.49 -35.88 4.99
C MET A 1 -21.29 -35.06 5.41
N ILE A 2 -21.12 -33.87 4.83
CA ILE A 2 -20.73 -32.60 5.48
C ILE A 2 -20.63 -31.57 4.33
N SER A 3 -21.43 -30.53 4.48
CA SER A 3 -21.80 -29.43 3.58
C SER A 3 -20.77 -28.98 2.54
N THR A 4 -21.12 -29.16 1.27
CA THR A 4 -20.93 -28.14 0.25
C THR A 4 -22.01 -27.06 0.40
N ASN A 5 -21.76 -25.85 -0.11
CA ASN A 5 -22.64 -24.67 -0.11
C ASN A 5 -22.52 -23.72 1.09
N GLN A 6 -21.32 -23.16 1.26
CA GLN A 6 -21.26 -21.72 1.53
C GLN A 6 -21.14 -21.05 0.16
N PHE A 7 -22.29 -20.77 -0.46
CA PHE A 7 -22.34 -19.84 -1.60
C PHE A 7 -21.83 -18.51 -1.08
N ALA A 8 -20.54 -18.28 -1.35
CA ALA A 8 -19.83 -17.07 -1.02
C ALA A 8 -20.66 -15.88 -1.48
N SER A 9 -20.85 -14.90 -0.59
CA SER A 9 -21.31 -13.57 -0.99
C SER A 9 -20.37 -13.08 -2.09
N ILE A 10 -20.79 -13.19 -3.36
CA ILE A 10 -20.02 -12.71 -4.49
C ILE A 10 -19.90 -11.21 -4.30
N ASN A 11 -18.74 -10.76 -3.84
CA ASN A 11 -18.49 -9.34 -3.64
C ASN A 11 -18.16 -8.76 -5.03
N PHE A 12 -19.19 -8.35 -5.76
CA PHE A 12 -19.08 -7.83 -7.13
C PHE A 12 -18.01 -6.73 -7.25
N ALA A 13 -17.85 -5.90 -6.22
CA ALA A 13 -16.78 -4.90 -6.17
C ALA A 13 -15.39 -5.54 -6.28
N GLN A 14 -15.15 -6.68 -5.62
CA GLN A 14 -13.86 -7.37 -5.73
C GLN A 14 -13.61 -7.92 -7.14
N ILE A 15 -14.63 -8.45 -7.80
CA ILE A 15 -14.53 -8.95 -9.19
C ILE A 15 -14.20 -7.80 -10.14
N LEU A 16 -14.86 -6.65 -9.99
CA LEU A 16 -14.62 -5.48 -10.84
C LEU A 16 -13.23 -4.86 -10.64
N LEU A 17 -12.70 -4.89 -9.40
CA LEU A 17 -11.39 -4.33 -9.08
C LEU A 17 -10.23 -5.33 -9.32
N GLN A 18 -10.52 -6.62 -9.48
CA GLN A 18 -9.52 -7.67 -9.66
C GLN A 18 -8.56 -7.43 -10.83
N PRO A 19 -9.00 -6.97 -12.03
CA PRO A 19 -8.08 -6.70 -13.13
C PRO A 19 -7.08 -5.60 -12.76
N LEU A 20 -7.54 -4.52 -12.12
CA LEU A 20 -6.69 -3.42 -11.70
C LEU A 20 -5.70 -3.86 -10.61
N ARG A 21 -6.12 -4.72 -9.68
CA ARG A 21 -5.21 -5.31 -8.68
C ARG A 21 -4.10 -6.10 -9.37
N GLN A 22 -4.45 -6.93 -10.35
CA GLN A 22 -3.47 -7.71 -11.11
C GLN A 22 -2.51 -6.82 -11.90
N GLN A 23 -3.00 -5.73 -12.49
CA GLN A 23 -2.14 -4.77 -13.21
C GLN A 23 -1.15 -4.08 -12.27
N LEU A 24 -1.56 -3.66 -11.07
CA LEU A 24 -0.64 -3.07 -10.08
C LEU A 24 0.40 -4.08 -9.59
N THR A 25 0.01 -5.33 -9.38
CA THR A 25 0.94 -6.39 -8.98
C THR A 25 1.90 -6.78 -10.10
N SER A 26 1.46 -6.79 -11.36
CA SER A 26 2.29 -7.18 -12.50
C SER A 26 3.23 -6.07 -13.00
N LEU A 27 3.00 -4.82 -12.58
CA LEU A 27 3.81 -3.68 -12.99
C LEU A 27 5.27 -3.88 -12.54
N LYS A 28 6.19 -4.01 -13.50
CA LYS A 28 7.63 -4.13 -13.22
C LYS A 28 8.27 -2.76 -13.06
N ILE A 29 9.16 -2.62 -12.10
CA ILE A 29 9.93 -1.39 -11.87
C ILE A 29 11.30 -1.56 -12.51
N GLU A 30 11.48 -0.99 -13.70
CA GLU A 30 12.73 -1.06 -14.48
C GLU A 30 13.25 0.36 -14.81
N ASN A 31 12.71 1.38 -14.15
CA ASN A 31 13.02 2.78 -14.41
C ASN A 31 13.22 3.56 -13.11
N CYS A 32 14.41 4.16 -12.96
CA CYS A 32 14.78 4.92 -11.76
C CYS A 32 13.83 6.09 -11.49
N ARG A 33 13.38 6.81 -12.53
CA ARG A 33 12.47 7.96 -12.36
C ARG A 33 11.11 7.50 -11.83
N LEU A 34 10.61 6.38 -12.36
CA LEU A 34 9.36 5.78 -11.88
C LEU A 34 9.50 5.29 -10.44
N ALA A 35 10.61 4.60 -10.12
CA ALA A 35 10.87 4.09 -8.78
C ALA A 35 10.92 5.23 -7.73
N ARG A 36 11.67 6.30 -8.02
CA ARG A 36 11.74 7.49 -7.15
C ARG A 36 10.39 8.19 -7.03
N PHE A 37 9.61 8.26 -8.11
CA PHE A 37 8.26 8.82 -8.09
C PHE A 37 7.34 8.02 -7.16
N ILE A 38 7.33 6.69 -7.29
CA ILE A 38 6.56 5.80 -6.43
C ILE A 38 6.95 5.97 -4.96
N CYS A 39 8.26 5.99 -4.67
CA CYS A 39 8.77 6.17 -3.30
C CYS A 39 8.42 7.55 -2.70
N LYS A 40 8.20 8.58 -3.53
CA LYS A 40 7.73 9.90 -3.06
C LYS A 40 6.22 9.96 -2.91
N MET A 41 5.48 9.27 -3.77
CA MET A 41 4.02 9.34 -3.82
C MET A 41 3.34 8.46 -2.78
N ILE A 42 3.86 7.25 -2.54
CA ILE A 42 3.31 6.31 -1.57
C ILE A 42 4.11 6.47 -0.28
N PRO A 43 3.53 6.93 0.84
CA PRO A 43 4.27 7.15 2.08
C PRO A 43 4.72 5.84 2.75
N ALA A 44 5.80 5.91 3.54
CA ALA A 44 6.29 4.78 4.35
C ALA A 44 5.39 4.45 5.54
N SER A 45 4.70 5.47 6.06
CA SER A 45 3.79 5.39 7.20
C SER A 45 2.34 5.63 6.77
N CYS A 46 1.38 5.24 7.62
CA CYS A 46 -0.03 5.43 7.34
C CYS A 46 -0.42 6.91 7.47
N PRO A 47 -0.80 7.62 6.40
CA PRO A 47 -1.13 9.06 6.48
C PRO A 47 -2.42 9.35 7.27
N PHE A 48 -3.24 8.31 7.50
CA PHE A 48 -4.47 8.45 8.27
C PHE A 48 -4.25 8.35 9.78
N GLU A 49 -3.20 7.66 10.22
CA GLU A 49 -2.89 7.53 11.63
C GLU A 49 -2.32 8.86 12.14
N ARG A 50 -2.97 9.46 13.14
CA ARG A 50 -2.52 10.71 13.74
C ARG A 50 -3.12 10.93 15.11
N GLU A 51 -2.37 11.64 15.94
CA GLU A 51 -2.83 12.11 17.24
C GLU A 51 -3.20 13.58 17.17
N ILE A 52 -4.38 13.93 17.67
CA ILE A 52 -4.82 15.32 17.84
C ILE A 52 -4.57 15.69 19.30
N LYS A 53 -3.57 16.55 19.52
CA LYS A 53 -3.16 17.02 20.85
C LYS A 53 -3.63 18.44 21.09
N PHE A 54 -3.99 18.74 22.34
CA PHE A 54 -4.22 20.10 22.82
C PHE A 54 -3.47 20.28 24.13
N CYS A 55 -2.56 21.27 24.15
CA CYS A 55 -1.53 21.39 25.17
C CYS A 55 -0.77 20.04 25.33
N ASP A 56 -0.59 19.57 26.55
CA ASP A 56 0.13 18.33 26.87
C ASP A 56 -0.78 17.09 26.92
N ARG A 57 -1.99 17.15 26.35
CA ARG A 57 -2.96 16.04 26.38
C ARG A 57 -3.42 15.66 24.98
N THR A 58 -3.42 14.35 24.70
CA THR A 58 -4.05 13.79 23.49
C THR A 58 -5.56 13.83 23.64
N LEU A 59 -6.25 14.56 22.76
CA LEU A 59 -7.71 14.64 22.71
C LEU A 59 -8.31 13.45 21.96
N LEU A 60 -7.69 13.08 20.83
CA LEU A 60 -8.16 12.00 19.97
C LEU A 60 -6.97 11.31 19.31
N HIS A 61 -7.02 9.98 19.24
CA HIS A 61 -6.12 9.16 18.44
C HIS A 61 -6.90 8.57 17.28
N ILE A 62 -6.46 8.87 16.04
CA ILE A 62 -7.01 8.26 14.82
C ILE A 62 -6.16 7.02 14.51
N PRO A 63 -6.76 5.81 14.49
CA PRO A 63 -6.03 4.58 14.24
C PRO A 63 -5.54 4.47 12.77
N PRO A 64 -4.67 3.51 12.44
CA PRO A 64 -4.25 3.26 11.07
C PRO A 64 -5.40 2.74 10.21
N LEU A 65 -6.02 3.64 9.45
CA LEU A 65 -7.14 3.33 8.55
C LEU A 65 -6.72 2.98 7.12
N CYS A 66 -5.42 2.81 6.86
CA CYS A 66 -4.89 2.60 5.51
C CYS A 66 -5.40 1.33 4.81
N LYS A 67 -5.79 0.30 5.58
CA LYS A 67 -6.37 -0.95 5.05
C LYS A 67 -7.79 -0.81 4.50
N LEU A 68 -8.45 0.34 4.70
CA LEU A 68 -9.74 0.62 4.05
C LEU A 68 -9.60 0.77 2.54
N ASN A 69 -8.41 1.12 2.04
CA ASN A 69 -8.15 1.19 0.61
C ASN A 69 -8.13 -0.24 0.01
N PRO A 70 -8.98 -0.55 -0.99
CA PRO A 70 -9.02 -1.86 -1.62
C PRO A 70 -7.73 -2.24 -2.37
N PHE A 71 -6.79 -1.32 -2.54
CA PHE A 71 -5.49 -1.54 -3.18
C PHE A 71 -4.30 -1.40 -2.23
N TYR A 72 -4.53 -1.33 -0.91
CA TYR A 72 -3.48 -1.08 0.09
C TYR A 72 -2.29 -2.03 -0.07
N GLU A 73 -2.53 -3.34 -0.09
CA GLU A 73 -1.46 -4.34 -0.20
C GLU A 73 -0.67 -4.21 -1.52
N GLN A 74 -1.35 -3.92 -2.63
CA GLN A 74 -0.71 -3.72 -3.93
C GLN A 74 0.18 -2.46 -3.93
N LEU A 75 -0.24 -1.39 -3.26
CA LEU A 75 0.54 -0.14 -3.17
C LEU A 75 1.77 -0.30 -2.26
N VAL A 76 1.63 -1.00 -1.15
CA VAL A 76 2.75 -1.31 -0.25
C VAL A 76 3.78 -2.18 -0.96
N ASP A 77 3.33 -3.24 -1.65
CA ASP A 77 4.19 -4.10 -2.45
C ASP A 77 4.88 -3.32 -3.59
N LEU A 78 4.15 -2.46 -4.30
CA LEU A 78 4.71 -1.61 -5.35
C LEU A 78 5.81 -0.68 -4.81
N ARG A 79 5.58 -0.07 -3.65
CA ARG A 79 6.57 0.78 -2.98
C ARG A 79 7.80 -0.03 -2.57
N PHE A 80 7.60 -1.21 -1.99
CA PHE A 80 8.70 -2.10 -1.60
C PHE A 80 9.57 -2.45 -2.81
N ARG A 81 8.95 -2.89 -3.91
CA ARG A 81 9.67 -3.19 -5.16
C ARG A 81 10.41 -1.99 -5.73
N ALA A 82 9.84 -0.78 -5.65
CA ALA A 82 10.51 0.44 -6.05
C ALA A 82 11.73 0.77 -5.18
N LEU A 83 11.64 0.59 -3.86
CA LEU A 83 12.77 0.78 -2.94
C LEU A 83 13.87 -0.25 -3.20
N SER A 84 13.53 -1.54 -3.34
CA SER A 84 14.49 -2.60 -3.67
C SER A 84 15.20 -2.33 -5.00
N TYR A 85 14.49 -1.88 -6.03
CA TYR A 85 15.12 -1.51 -7.30
C TYR A 85 16.15 -0.39 -7.13
N LEU A 86 15.84 0.66 -6.36
CA LEU A 86 16.77 1.76 -6.11
C LEU A 86 17.98 1.33 -5.26
N ALA A 87 17.75 0.52 -4.22
CA ALA A 87 18.80 0.10 -3.30
C ALA A 87 19.67 -1.02 -3.87
N ASP A 88 19.06 -2.11 -4.34
CA ASP A 88 19.75 -3.35 -4.68
C ASP A 88 20.32 -3.33 -6.11
N GLU A 89 19.60 -2.75 -7.08
CA GLU A 89 20.06 -2.72 -8.48
C GLU A 89 20.89 -1.48 -8.81
N LEU A 90 20.57 -0.32 -8.24
CA LEU A 90 21.26 0.95 -8.53
C LEU A 90 22.22 1.40 -7.42
N GLY A 91 22.13 0.84 -6.21
CA GLY A 91 22.97 1.24 -5.09
C GLY A 91 22.68 2.65 -4.56
N GLU A 92 21.48 3.19 -4.80
CA GLU A 92 21.10 4.51 -4.29
C GLU A 92 20.83 4.47 -2.78
N ASP A 93 21.16 5.55 -2.08
CA ASP A 93 20.75 5.73 -0.68
C ASP A 93 19.24 6.00 -0.61
N VAL A 94 18.49 5.00 -0.14
CA VAL A 94 17.03 5.04 0.00
C VAL A 94 16.55 5.55 1.37
N THR A 95 17.45 5.90 2.29
CA THR A 95 17.07 6.40 3.64
C THR A 95 16.22 7.66 3.56
N ILE A 96 16.37 8.45 2.50
CA ILE A 96 15.56 9.64 2.23
C ILE A 96 14.07 9.33 2.00
N TYR A 97 13.71 8.07 1.81
CA TYR A 97 12.33 7.63 1.59
C TYR A 97 11.71 6.95 2.81
N CYS A 98 12.48 6.61 3.85
CA CYS A 98 12.01 5.89 5.04
C CYS A 98 11.52 6.86 6.12
#